data_AF-B3SV77-F1
#
_entry.id   AF-B3SV77-F1
#
_cell.length_a   1.000
_cell.length_b   1.000
_cell.length_c   1.000
_cell.angle_alpha   90.00
_cell.angle_beta   90.00
_cell.angle_gamma   90.00
#
_symmetry.space_group_name_H-M   'P 1'
#
loop_
_entity.id
_entity.type
_entity.pdbx_description
1 polymer ?
#
loop_
_entity_poly.entity_id
_entity_poly.type
_entity_poly.pdbx_seq_one_letter_code
_entity_poly.pdbx_strand_id
1 'polypeptide(L)'
;MASTIIATGPTYRGYCRAPPNYNMTVGKGGAFLAPIDETNELQYWYKNDTYSYIKDKAGLPAFSLFNKATGLTLKHSNHHPVPVKLVTYNPNVVDESVLWSQANNRGDGYSAIRSLTNPASHLEAPPLNDWSYNGAIIMGGVWIDAYNQQWKIDPHTG
;
A
#
# COMPACT_ATOMS: atom_id res chain seq x y z
N MET A 1 -17.71 -19.01 -10.36
CA MET A 1 -16.55 -18.53 -11.15
C MET A 1 -16.17 -17.17 -10.60
N ALA A 2 -14.99 -17.06 -9.97
CA ALA A 2 -14.48 -15.76 -9.58
C ALA A 2 -14.08 -15.02 -10.85
N SER A 3 -14.68 -13.86 -11.11
CA SER A 3 -14.25 -12.98 -12.18
C SER A 3 -12.83 -12.55 -11.86
N THR A 4 -11.85 -13.19 -12.51
CA THR A 4 -10.47 -12.71 -12.56
C THR A 4 -10.55 -11.25 -13.00
N ILE A 5 -10.16 -10.32 -12.13
CA ILE A 5 -9.79 -8.99 -12.63
C ILE A 5 -8.68 -9.26 -13.64
N ILE A 6 -9.01 -9.11 -14.91
CA ILE A 6 -8.01 -9.18 -15.97
C ILE A 6 -7.15 -7.94 -15.75
N ALA A 7 -6.00 -8.16 -15.14
CA ALA A 7 -5.06 -7.13 -14.75
C ALA A 7 -4.24 -6.68 -15.97
N THR A 8 -4.89 -5.99 -16.89
CA THR A 8 -4.30 -5.43 -18.13
C THR A 8 -3.99 -3.94 -18.03
N GLY A 9 -4.17 -3.34 -16.85
CA GLY A 9 -3.85 -1.95 -16.58
C GLY A 9 -2.35 -1.69 -16.35
N PRO A 10 -1.95 -0.41 -16.25
CA PRO A 10 -0.59 -0.06 -15.86
C PRO A 10 -0.26 -0.64 -14.48
N THR A 11 0.97 -1.10 -14.34
CA THR A 11 1.53 -1.51 -13.05
C THR A 11 2.26 -0.34 -12.41
N TYR A 12 2.37 -0.36 -11.09
CA TYR A 12 2.94 0.69 -10.26
C TYR A 12 3.98 0.09 -9.32
N ARG A 13 4.91 0.94 -8.87
CA ARG A 13 5.80 0.67 -7.74
C ARG A 13 5.34 1.51 -6.56
N GLY A 14 5.18 0.88 -5.41
CA GLY A 14 5.01 1.57 -4.14
C GLY A 14 6.35 1.65 -3.42
N TYR A 15 6.79 2.83 -3.00
CA TYR A 15 8.06 2.96 -2.27
C TYR A 15 8.00 4.09 -1.24
N CYS A 16 8.74 3.92 -0.16
CA CYS A 16 8.81 4.87 0.94
C CYS A 16 9.97 5.85 0.73
N ARG A 17 9.88 7.05 1.30
CA ARG A 17 10.98 8.02 1.26
C ARG A 17 12.18 7.55 2.07
N ALA A 18 11.95 6.80 3.15
CA ALA A 18 12.99 6.14 3.91
C ALA A 18 12.59 4.69 4.26
N PRO A 19 13.44 3.70 3.96
CA PRO A 19 14.73 3.79 3.26
C PRO A 19 14.57 4.04 1.74
N PRO A 20 15.47 4.80 1.10
CA PRO A 20 15.49 4.95 -0.36
C PRO A 20 16.00 3.67 -1.03
N ASN A 21 15.70 3.47 -2.32
CA ASN A 21 16.10 2.31 -3.13
C ASN A 21 15.46 0.98 -2.73
N TYR A 22 14.30 1.03 -2.07
CA TYR A 22 13.48 -0.14 -1.76
C TYR A 22 12.07 0.03 -2.34
N ASN A 23 11.54 -1.04 -2.91
CA ASN A 23 10.13 -1.15 -3.27
C ASN A 23 9.37 -1.94 -2.23
N MET A 24 8.08 -1.64 -2.11
CA MET A 24 7.11 -2.49 -1.46
C MET A 24 6.94 -3.78 -2.27
N THR A 25 7.10 -4.91 -1.59
CA THR A 25 6.96 -6.26 -2.13
C THR A 25 6.04 -7.11 -1.26
N VAL A 26 5.66 -8.28 -1.76
CA VAL A 26 4.92 -9.28 -0.98
C VAL A 26 5.84 -10.44 -0.59
N GLY A 27 5.64 -10.98 0.62
CA GLY A 27 6.36 -12.15 1.12
C GLY A 27 5.82 -12.56 2.48
N LYS A 28 6.06 -13.80 2.94
CA LYS A 28 5.73 -14.25 4.32
C LYS A 28 4.33 -13.87 4.85
N GLY A 29 3.31 -13.77 3.97
CA GLY A 29 1.94 -13.39 4.33
C GLY A 29 1.68 -11.89 4.58
N GLY A 30 2.62 -11.00 4.26
CA GLY A 30 2.49 -9.55 4.44
C GLY A 30 3.20 -8.73 3.37
N ALA A 31 3.22 -7.41 3.55
CA ALA A 31 3.97 -6.49 2.69
C ALA A 31 5.29 -6.07 3.37
N PHE A 32 6.36 -5.97 2.59
CA PHE A 32 7.73 -5.74 3.06
C PHE A 32 8.43 -4.74 2.16
N LEU A 33 9.59 -4.25 2.59
CA LEU A 33 10.51 -3.54 1.73
C LEU A 33 11.59 -4.50 1.22
N ALA A 34 11.86 -4.47 -0.08
CA ALA A 34 12.98 -5.16 -0.70
C ALA A 34 13.77 -4.21 -1.62
N PRO A 35 15.09 -4.40 -1.77
CA PRO A 35 15.87 -3.61 -2.73
C PRO A 35 15.21 -3.63 -4.10
N ILE A 36 15.27 -2.50 -4.82
CA ILE A 36 14.70 -2.41 -6.16
C ILE A 36 15.26 -3.53 -7.05
N ASP A 37 14.35 -4.32 -7.61
CA ASP A 37 14.63 -5.36 -8.58
C ASP A 37 13.57 -5.27 -9.68
N GLU A 38 13.98 -4.77 -10.84
CA GLU A 38 13.09 -4.52 -11.98
C GLU A 38 12.60 -5.82 -12.65
N THR A 39 13.19 -6.95 -12.30
CA THR A 39 12.76 -8.26 -12.80
C THR A 39 11.76 -8.94 -11.88
N ASN A 40 11.61 -8.44 -10.65
CA ASN A 40 10.79 -9.08 -9.62
C ASN A 40 9.36 -8.54 -9.63
N GLU A 41 8.45 -9.29 -10.26
CA GLU A 41 7.03 -8.92 -10.34
C GLU A 41 6.31 -8.82 -8.98
N LEU A 42 6.89 -9.37 -7.90
CA LEU A 42 6.36 -9.17 -6.54
C LEU A 42 6.49 -7.71 -6.08
N GLN A 43 7.33 -6.90 -6.71
CA GLN A 43 7.48 -5.47 -6.43
C GLN A 43 6.49 -4.59 -7.21
N TYR A 44 5.65 -5.20 -8.07
CA TYR A 44 4.69 -4.49 -8.90
C TYR A 44 3.27 -4.64 -8.40
N TRP A 45 2.52 -3.55 -8.56
CA TRP A 45 1.18 -3.42 -8.04
C TRP A 45 0.22 -2.83 -9.07
N TYR A 46 -1.02 -3.30 -9.09
CA TYR A 46 -2.11 -2.59 -9.75
C TYR A 46 -2.77 -1.65 -8.74
N LYS A 47 -3.02 -0.41 -9.15
CA LYS A 47 -3.87 0.54 -8.42
C LYS A 47 -5.26 0.50 -9.03
N ASN A 48 -6.28 0.17 -8.24
CA ASN A 48 -7.67 0.13 -8.69
C ASN A 48 -8.47 1.25 -8.03
N ASP A 49 -8.99 2.14 -8.87
CA ASP A 49 -9.81 3.28 -8.47
C ASP A 49 -11.32 3.03 -8.69
N THR A 50 -11.73 1.77 -8.89
CA THR A 50 -13.15 1.36 -9.06
C THR A 50 -14.06 1.98 -7.99
N TYR A 51 -13.56 2.03 -6.74
CA TYR A 51 -14.30 2.56 -5.59
C TYR A 51 -13.94 4.00 -5.23
N SER A 52 -13.35 4.77 -6.14
CA SER A 52 -12.93 6.17 -5.90
C SER A 52 -14.07 7.14 -5.58
N TYR A 53 -15.32 6.74 -5.78
CA TYR A 53 -16.50 7.47 -5.30
C TYR A 53 -16.68 7.38 -3.78
N ILE A 54 -16.12 6.36 -3.13
CA ILE A 54 -16.01 6.27 -1.67
C ILE A 54 -14.84 7.16 -1.25
N LYS A 55 -15.07 7.98 -0.22
CA LYS A 55 -14.09 8.93 0.30
C LYS A 55 -13.75 8.61 1.74
N ASP A 56 -12.52 8.92 2.13
CA ASP A 56 -12.14 8.91 3.54
C ASP A 56 -12.77 10.11 4.29
N LYS A 57 -12.57 10.20 5.61
CA LYS A 57 -13.09 11.31 6.44
C LYS A 57 -12.62 12.70 5.96
N ALA A 58 -11.50 12.79 5.27
CA ALA A 58 -10.98 14.04 4.69
C ALA A 58 -11.48 14.32 3.26
N GLY A 59 -12.35 13.47 2.71
CA GLY A 59 -12.91 13.63 1.36
C GLY A 59 -12.02 13.10 0.23
N LEU A 60 -10.92 12.38 0.53
CA LEU A 60 -10.00 11.85 -0.46
C LEU A 60 -10.48 10.52 -1.04
N PRO A 61 -10.36 10.30 -2.38
CA PRO A 61 -10.84 9.10 -3.04
C PRO A 61 -10.16 7.83 -2.53
N ALA A 62 -10.97 6.77 -2.40
CA ALA A 62 -10.50 5.43 -2.14
C ALA A 62 -9.82 4.80 -3.37
N PHE A 63 -8.83 3.97 -3.11
CA PHE A 63 -8.25 3.03 -4.06
C PHE A 63 -7.88 1.73 -3.34
N SER A 64 -7.73 0.65 -4.10
CA SER A 64 -7.10 -0.59 -3.63
C SER A 64 -5.80 -0.84 -4.35
N LEU A 65 -4.89 -1.57 -3.70
CA LEU A 65 -3.59 -1.94 -4.26
C LEU A 65 -3.46 -3.47 -4.31
N PHE A 66 -3.22 -4.02 -5.49
CA PHE A 66 -3.11 -5.47 -5.74
C PHE A 66 -1.71 -5.80 -6.20
N ASN A 67 -1.12 -6.83 -5.63
CA ASN A 67 0.17 -7.28 -6.12
C ASN A 67 0.01 -7.97 -7.48
N LYS A 68 0.87 -7.64 -8.44
CA LYS A 68 0.81 -8.16 -9.81
C LYS A 68 0.96 -9.68 -9.84
N ALA A 69 1.99 -10.19 -9.17
CA ALA A 69 2.35 -11.61 -9.23
C ALA A 69 1.38 -12.52 -8.46
N THR A 70 0.79 -12.03 -7.37
CA THR A 70 -0.02 -12.87 -6.46
C THR A 70 -1.52 -12.59 -6.51
N GLY A 71 -1.95 -11.45 -7.04
CA GLY A 71 -3.35 -11.01 -7.02
C GLY A 71 -3.87 -10.67 -5.61
N LEU A 72 -3.02 -10.70 -4.58
CA LEU A 72 -3.40 -10.35 -3.22
C LEU A 72 -3.46 -8.83 -3.05
N THR A 73 -4.38 -8.36 -2.21
CA THR A 73 -4.57 -6.94 -1.91
C THR A 73 -4.13 -6.59 -0.50
N LEU A 74 -3.68 -5.34 -0.35
CA LEU A 74 -3.23 -4.79 0.92
C LEU A 74 -4.44 -4.49 1.82
N LYS A 75 -4.45 -5.09 3.01
CA LYS A 75 -5.49 -4.92 4.03
C LYS A 75 -4.95 -4.17 5.24
N HIS A 76 -5.61 -3.06 5.58
CA HIS A 76 -5.29 -2.30 6.80
C HIS A 76 -5.90 -2.95 8.05
N SER A 77 -5.45 -2.48 9.20
CA SER A 77 -5.91 -2.88 10.53
C SER A 77 -6.43 -1.68 11.29
N ASN A 78 -7.45 -1.89 12.13
CA ASN A 78 -7.93 -0.88 13.06
C ASN A 78 -7.03 -0.73 14.30
N HIS A 79 -6.05 -1.63 14.47
CA HIS A 79 -5.02 -1.57 15.51
C HIS A 79 -3.70 -1.08 14.92
N HIS A 80 -2.89 -0.41 15.73
CA HIS A 80 -1.54 0.02 15.41
C HIS A 80 -0.69 0.08 16.70
N PRO A 81 0.63 -0.20 16.64
CA PRO A 81 1.38 -0.63 15.46
C PRO A 81 1.19 -2.14 15.20
N VAL A 82 0.76 -2.51 13.99
CA VAL A 82 0.69 -3.93 13.56
C VAL A 82 1.02 -4.06 12.07
N PRO A 83 1.58 -5.20 11.63
CA PRO A 83 1.80 -5.48 10.22
C PRO A 83 0.53 -5.37 9.38
N VAL A 84 0.65 -4.78 8.19
CA VAL A 84 -0.41 -4.87 7.18
C VAL A 84 -0.51 -6.29 6.65
N LYS A 85 -1.73 -6.72 6.33
CA LYS A 85 -1.99 -8.08 5.85
C LYS A 85 -2.21 -8.09 4.35
N LEU A 86 -2.04 -9.26 3.76
CA LEU A 86 -2.45 -9.54 2.39
C LEU A 86 -3.65 -10.48 2.40
N VAL A 87 -4.66 -10.17 1.60
CA VAL A 87 -5.86 -11.01 1.45
C VAL A 87 -6.22 -11.17 -0.02
N THR A 88 -6.99 -12.21 -0.34
CA THR A 88 -7.57 -12.36 -1.68
C THR A 88 -8.52 -11.21 -1.95
N TYR A 89 -8.36 -10.55 -3.09
CA TYR A 89 -9.32 -9.53 -3.49
C TYR A 89 -10.62 -10.15 -4.00
N ASN A 90 -11.75 -9.64 -3.54
CA ASN A 90 -13.07 -10.00 -4.04
C ASN A 90 -13.71 -8.80 -4.74
N PRO A 91 -13.80 -8.78 -6.09
CA PRO A 91 -14.39 -7.66 -6.81
C PRO A 91 -15.89 -7.49 -6.55
N ASN A 92 -16.57 -8.51 -6.03
CA ASN A 92 -18.02 -8.51 -5.85
C ASN A 92 -18.46 -7.97 -4.47
N VAL A 93 -17.50 -7.63 -3.61
CA VAL A 93 -17.77 -7.12 -2.25
C VAL A 93 -16.97 -5.85 -2.06
N VAL A 94 -17.64 -4.81 -1.56
CA VAL A 94 -16.97 -3.60 -1.08
C VAL A 94 -16.39 -3.90 0.30
N ASP A 95 -15.15 -4.39 0.34
CA ASP A 95 -14.40 -4.54 1.59
C ASP A 95 -13.60 -3.25 1.87
N GLU A 96 -14.12 -2.37 2.72
CA GLU A 96 -13.44 -1.12 3.08
C GLU A 96 -12.09 -1.35 3.76
N SER A 97 -11.84 -2.53 4.32
CA SER A 97 -10.55 -2.85 4.94
C SER A 97 -9.38 -3.01 3.95
N VAL A 98 -9.68 -3.11 2.65
CA VAL A 98 -8.67 -3.14 1.57
C VAL A 98 -8.65 -1.84 0.76
N LEU A 99 -9.42 -0.84 1.21
CA LEU A 99 -9.43 0.49 0.62
C LEU A 99 -8.52 1.43 1.40
N TRP A 100 -7.78 2.21 0.63
CA TRP A 100 -6.81 3.19 1.08
C TRP A 100 -7.12 4.54 0.46
N SER A 101 -6.64 5.61 1.07
CA SER A 101 -6.63 6.94 0.46
C SER A 101 -5.22 7.50 0.48
N GLN A 102 -4.90 8.40 -0.45
CA GLN A 102 -3.59 9.03 -0.51
C GLN A 102 -3.74 10.50 -0.15
N ALA A 103 -3.00 10.96 0.86
CA ALA A 103 -3.01 12.36 1.27
C ALA A 103 -2.51 13.28 0.15
N ASN A 104 -2.91 14.55 0.20
CA ASN A 104 -2.44 15.55 -0.75
C ASN A 104 -0.91 15.64 -0.71
N ASN A 105 -0.30 15.59 -1.89
CA ASN A 105 1.14 15.83 -2.07
C ASN A 105 1.46 17.30 -1.75
N ARG A 106 2.58 17.54 -1.06
CA ARG A 106 3.05 18.88 -0.66
C ARG A 106 4.07 19.51 -1.62
N GLY A 107 4.36 18.86 -2.75
CA GLY A 107 5.19 19.40 -3.84
C GLY A 107 6.31 18.47 -4.32
N ASP A 108 6.66 17.42 -3.58
CA ASP A 108 7.79 16.52 -3.90
C ASP A 108 7.36 15.11 -4.36
N GLY A 109 6.05 14.88 -4.43
CA GLY A 109 5.43 13.63 -4.86
C GLY A 109 5.16 12.65 -3.72
N TYR A 110 5.68 12.88 -2.52
CA TYR A 110 5.47 11.99 -1.39
C TYR A 110 4.23 12.39 -0.59
N SER A 111 3.49 11.38 -0.12
CA SER A 111 2.37 11.60 0.80
C SER A 111 2.02 10.36 1.62
N ALA A 112 1.14 10.53 2.60
CA ALA A 112 0.64 9.42 3.40
C ALA A 112 -0.28 8.51 2.58
N ILE A 113 -0.07 7.19 2.66
CA ILE A 113 -1.08 6.19 2.27
C ILE A 113 -1.83 5.81 3.54
N ARG A 114 -3.12 6.15 3.61
CA ARG A 114 -3.93 6.11 4.84
C ARG A 114 -5.02 5.05 4.72
N SER A 115 -5.37 4.43 5.84
CA SER A 115 -6.58 3.60 5.90
C SER A 115 -7.80 4.44 5.50
N LEU A 116 -8.70 3.87 4.71
CA LEU A 116 -9.95 4.55 4.36
C LEU A 116 -10.83 4.79 5.60
N THR A 117 -10.94 3.79 6.48
CA THR A 117 -11.85 3.79 7.63
C THR A 117 -11.31 4.58 8.82
N ASN A 118 -9.98 4.66 8.96
CA ASN A 118 -9.33 5.47 9.99
C ASN A 118 -8.12 6.22 9.42
N PRO A 119 -8.31 7.43 8.87
CA PRO A 119 -7.22 8.14 8.19
C PRO A 119 -6.11 8.67 9.11
N ALA A 120 -6.27 8.55 10.43
CA ALA A 120 -5.17 8.77 11.37
C ALA A 120 -4.10 7.66 11.26
N SER A 121 -4.51 6.45 10.86
CA SER A 121 -3.61 5.31 10.65
C SER A 121 -3.17 5.21 9.18
N HIS A 122 -1.89 4.96 8.97
CA HIS A 122 -1.25 5.05 7.66
C HIS A 122 -0.11 4.05 7.51
N LEU A 123 0.35 3.82 6.29
CA LEU A 123 1.50 2.96 6.05
C LEU A 123 2.76 3.57 6.64
N GLU A 124 3.51 2.74 7.33
CA GLU A 124 4.80 3.09 7.90
C GLU A 124 5.83 1.99 7.60
N ALA A 125 6.98 2.41 7.06
CA ALA A 125 8.11 1.54 6.81
C ALA A 125 8.85 1.28 8.13
N PRO A 126 9.11 0.01 8.49
CA PRO A 126 9.95 -0.29 9.64
C PRO A 126 11.39 0.13 9.36
N PRO A 127 12.17 0.47 10.40
CA PRO A 127 13.62 0.61 10.24
C PRO A 127 14.24 -0.69 9.71
N LEU A 128 15.15 -0.62 8.74
CA LEU A 128 15.75 -1.81 8.12
C LEU A 128 16.55 -2.69 9.09
N ASN A 129 17.05 -2.10 10.18
CA ASN A 129 17.79 -2.78 11.23
C ASN A 129 16.90 -3.19 12.42
N ASP A 130 15.60 -2.91 12.36
CA ASP A 130 14.64 -3.24 13.40
C ASP A 130 13.71 -4.38 12.96
N TRP A 131 13.85 -5.51 13.63
CA TRP A 131 13.10 -6.72 13.35
C TRP A 131 11.82 -6.86 14.20
N SER A 132 11.41 -5.82 14.92
CA SER A 132 10.22 -5.83 15.80
C SER A 132 8.95 -6.35 15.12
N TYR A 133 8.85 -6.18 13.79
CA TYR A 133 7.73 -6.65 12.98
C TYR A 133 8.17 -7.64 11.89
N ASN A 134 9.29 -8.34 12.09
CA ASN A 134 9.95 -9.19 11.08
C ASN A 134 10.26 -8.46 9.75
N GLY A 135 10.42 -7.13 9.80
CA GLY A 135 10.63 -6.28 8.62
C GLY A 135 9.36 -5.95 7.82
N ALA A 136 8.17 -6.30 8.32
CA ALA A 136 6.90 -6.00 7.64
C ALA A 136 6.57 -4.50 7.71
N ILE A 137 5.98 -3.99 6.63
CA ILE A 137 5.31 -2.69 6.60
C ILE A 137 4.14 -2.72 7.59
N ILE A 138 3.96 -1.65 8.37
CA ILE A 138 2.98 -1.60 9.44
C ILE A 138 1.93 -0.52 9.21
N MET A 139 0.81 -0.64 9.91
CA MET A 139 -0.08 0.48 10.19
C MET A 139 0.54 1.32 11.32
N GLY A 140 1.00 2.52 10.99
CA GLY A 140 1.44 3.56 11.93
C GLY A 140 0.26 4.32 12.55
N GLY A 141 0.46 4.89 13.74
CA GLY A 141 -0.58 5.53 14.55
C GLY A 141 -0.58 7.05 14.57
N VAL A 142 0.61 7.67 14.61
CA VAL A 142 0.76 9.12 14.72
C VAL A 142 1.44 9.62 13.46
N TRP A 143 0.74 10.43 12.68
CA TRP A 143 1.35 11.13 11.55
C TRP A 143 2.25 12.25 12.10
N ILE A 144 3.55 12.05 12.00
CA ILE A 144 4.56 13.02 12.42
C ILE A 144 5.34 13.58 11.22
N ASP A 145 4.87 13.29 10.01
CA ASP A 145 5.56 13.66 8.75
C ASP A 145 6.98 13.09 8.66
N ALA A 146 7.22 11.94 9.30
CA ALA A 146 8.48 11.24 9.22
C ALA A 146 8.66 10.60 7.85
N TYR A 147 9.90 10.53 7.37
CA TYR A 147 10.20 9.99 6.04
C TYR A 147 9.77 8.53 5.85
N ASN A 148 9.72 7.73 6.92
CA ASN A 148 9.23 6.35 6.86
C ASN A 148 7.69 6.25 6.77
N GLN A 149 6.96 7.37 6.87
CA GLN A 149 5.50 7.46 6.69
C GLN A 149 5.12 8.05 5.32
N GLN A 150 6.11 8.49 4.54
CA GLN A 150 5.93 9.18 3.28
C GLN A 150 6.15 8.22 2.10
N TRP A 151 5.14 8.07 1.24
CA TRP A 151 5.15 7.08 0.17
C TRP A 151 4.85 7.69 -1.20
N LYS A 152 5.32 7.00 -2.24
CA LYS A 152 4.94 7.20 -3.64
C LYS A 152 4.34 5.93 -4.22
N ILE A 153 3.40 6.11 -5.15
CA ILE A 153 2.85 5.06 -5.99
C ILE A 153 2.95 5.57 -7.42
N ASP A 154 4.04 5.21 -8.10
CA ASP A 154 4.35 5.72 -9.44
C ASP A 154 4.21 4.60 -10.48
N PRO A 155 3.83 4.93 -11.73
CA PRO A 155 3.83 3.95 -12.81
C PRO A 155 5.18 3.25 -12.92
N HIS A 156 5.14 1.93 -13.05
CA HIS A 156 6.25 1.16 -13.57
C HIS A 156 6.24 1.30 -15.08
N THR A 157 7.16 2.10 -15.61
CA THR A 157 7.53 2.06 -17.02
C THR A 157 8.50 0.90 -17.18
N GLY A 158 8.05 -0.17 -17.82
CA GLY A 158 8.94 -1.22 -18.34
C GLY A 158 9.69 -0.74 -19.58
#